data_AF-A0A840VYK5-F1
#
_entry.id   AF-A0A840VYK5-F1
#
_cell.length_a   1.000
_cell.length_b   1.000
_cell.length_c   1.000
_cell.angle_alpha   90.00
_cell.angle_beta   90.00
_cell.angle_gamma   90.00
#
_symmetry.space_group_name_H-M   'P 1'
#
loop_
_entity.id
_entity.type
_entity.pdbx_description
1 polymer ?
#
loop_
_entity_poly.entity_id
_entity_poly.type
_entity_poly.pdbx_seq_one_letter_code
_entity_poly.pdbx_strand_id
1 'polypeptide(L)'
;MTQPPNGDQAGPPALPPAPPESSVPPGAAVVPVQPAPAAPSGQLALPAPPAPAALPAQPTVPLQQAFPRPTSGAGAAGPSADPSTVAATQPGTPDPSVIPPPPPGYPPYQGEPKKKRGLLIAAISLVVIMVLCVGGGVVAFLTLRNAETGEGAKEPAVAVDEFLTAVYKDRDATKAASRVCAASRDDGKITAKVAEVQKYASAYQNPRFRWTTPKVDNQTGERATVSTRVTMTTSDEKVADQDLRFTVVQKTGWWVCEVA
;
A
#
# COMPACT_ATOMS: atom_id res chain seq x y z
N MET A 1 0.07 16.17 70.04
CA MET A 1 -0.33 15.23 68.98
C MET A 1 0.88 14.38 68.68
N THR A 2 0.76 13.10 68.99
CA THR A 2 1.86 12.18 69.26
C THR A 2 2.25 11.46 67.98
N GLN A 3 3.53 11.51 67.64
CA GLN A 3 4.12 10.88 66.46
C GLN A 3 4.34 9.38 66.71
N PRO A 4 3.79 8.47 65.88
CA PRO A 4 4.13 7.05 65.99
C PRO A 4 5.45 6.71 65.26
N PRO A 5 6.13 5.63 65.69
CA PRO A 5 7.52 5.34 65.33
C PRO A 5 7.69 4.58 64.00
N ASN A 6 8.88 4.76 63.41
CA ASN A 6 9.43 3.99 62.31
C ASN A 6 9.51 2.50 62.66
N GLY A 7 9.00 1.64 61.78
CA GLY A 7 9.08 0.19 61.87
C GLY A 7 9.55 -0.45 60.56
N ASP A 8 10.66 -1.17 60.68
CA ASP A 8 11.03 -2.41 59.99
C ASP A 8 11.69 -2.38 58.60
N GLN A 9 13.01 -2.63 58.68
CA GLN A 9 13.88 -3.16 57.65
C GLN A 9 13.32 -4.46 57.05
N ALA A 10 13.06 -4.46 55.75
CA ALA A 10 13.01 -5.69 54.96
C ALA A 10 14.44 -6.09 54.61
N GLY A 11 14.95 -7.15 55.26
CA GLY A 11 16.20 -7.79 54.88
C GLY A 11 16.11 -8.42 53.47
N PRO A 12 17.24 -8.58 52.77
CA PRO A 12 17.27 -9.17 51.44
C PRO A 12 16.85 -10.65 51.48
N PRO A 13 16.10 -11.15 50.48
CA PRO A 13 15.70 -12.55 50.42
C PRO A 13 16.92 -13.46 50.24
N ALA A 14 16.93 -14.55 51.01
CA ALA A 14 17.92 -15.61 50.94
C ALA A 14 17.97 -16.24 49.54
N LEU A 15 19.19 -16.44 49.02
CA LEU A 15 19.47 -17.18 47.80
C LEU A 15 19.11 -18.67 47.99
N PRO A 16 18.47 -19.32 47.01
CA PRO A 16 18.24 -20.76 47.03
C PRO A 16 19.57 -21.55 46.90
N PRO A 17 19.64 -22.77 47.46
CA PRO A 17 20.83 -23.61 47.38
C PRO A 17 21.11 -24.08 45.95
N ALA A 18 22.39 -24.12 45.58
CA ALA A 18 22.86 -24.66 44.32
C ALA A 18 22.58 -26.17 44.20
N PRO A 19 22.24 -26.68 43.00
CA PRO A 19 22.07 -28.11 42.77
C PRO A 19 23.41 -28.85 42.82
N PRO A 20 23.42 -30.15 43.18
CA PRO A 20 24.63 -30.94 43.33
C PRO A 20 25.38 -31.13 42.00
N GLU A 21 26.68 -30.86 42.07
CA GLU A 21 27.69 -31.10 41.05
C GLU A 21 27.75 -32.61 40.75
N SER A 22 27.26 -33.01 39.57
CA SER A 22 27.36 -34.39 39.09
C SER A 22 28.71 -34.58 38.40
N SER A 23 29.62 -35.26 39.10
CA SER A 23 30.90 -35.75 38.58
C SER A 23 30.68 -36.69 37.40
N VAL A 24 31.19 -36.32 36.21
CA VAL A 24 31.23 -37.19 35.02
C VAL A 24 32.60 -37.88 34.94
N PRO A 25 32.67 -39.22 34.92
CA PRO A 25 33.91 -39.95 34.62
C PRO A 25 34.18 -40.01 33.10
N PRO A 26 35.44 -40.13 32.67
CA PRO A 26 35.80 -40.21 31.26
C PRO A 26 35.74 -41.65 30.76
N GLY A 27 35.17 -41.83 29.57
CA GLY A 27 35.46 -42.97 28.69
C GLY A 27 34.32 -43.98 28.49
N ALA A 28 33.73 -43.93 27.30
CA ALA A 28 33.61 -45.05 26.34
C ALA A 28 32.43 -44.80 25.40
N ALA A 29 32.74 -44.74 24.11
CA ALA A 29 31.78 -44.60 23.04
C ALA A 29 30.90 -45.86 22.92
N VAL A 30 29.59 -45.68 23.10
CA VAL A 30 28.57 -46.59 22.55
C VAL A 30 27.46 -45.70 22.01
N VAL A 31 27.28 -45.73 20.69
CA VAL A 31 26.21 -45.03 19.97
C VAL A 31 24.92 -45.84 20.14
N PRO A 32 23.88 -45.33 20.84
CA PRO A 32 22.56 -45.92 20.75
C PRO A 32 21.89 -45.40 19.48
N VAL A 33 21.36 -46.31 18.67
CA VAL A 33 20.44 -46.00 17.58
C VAL A 33 19.24 -45.25 18.17
N GLN A 34 19.17 -43.94 17.91
CA GLN A 34 18.01 -43.12 18.24
C GLN A 34 16.81 -43.55 17.38
N PRO A 35 15.68 -43.92 17.99
CA PRO A 35 14.41 -43.99 17.27
C PRO A 35 14.08 -42.59 16.73
N ALA A 36 13.68 -42.52 15.46
CA ALA A 36 13.22 -41.28 14.85
C ALA A 36 12.13 -40.61 15.73
N PRO A 37 12.21 -39.30 16.01
CA PRO A 37 11.18 -38.62 16.77
C PRO A 37 9.85 -38.72 16.01
N ALA A 38 8.84 -39.24 16.68
CA ALA A 38 7.46 -39.18 16.21
C ALA A 38 7.09 -37.70 15.98
N ALA A 39 6.57 -37.40 14.79
CA ALA A 39 6.07 -36.07 14.48
C ALA A 39 5.01 -35.66 15.52
N PRO A 40 5.10 -34.45 16.11
CA PRO A 40 4.10 -33.97 17.05
C PRO A 40 2.75 -33.88 16.35
N SER A 41 1.89 -34.84 16.67
CA SER A 41 0.51 -34.91 16.20
C SER A 41 -0.29 -33.85 16.97
N GLY A 42 -0.34 -32.62 16.45
CA GLY A 42 -1.11 -31.56 17.09
C GLY A 42 -0.87 -30.12 16.64
N GLN A 43 0.13 -29.85 15.79
CA GLN A 43 0.33 -28.51 15.25
C GLN A 43 -0.76 -28.18 14.23
N LEU A 44 -1.76 -27.42 14.67
CA LEU A 44 -2.67 -26.71 13.77
C LEU A 44 -1.86 -25.61 13.08
N ALA A 45 -1.61 -25.78 11.78
CA ALA A 45 -0.98 -24.74 10.98
C ALA A 45 -1.89 -23.51 10.95
N LEU A 46 -1.38 -22.37 11.44
CA LEU A 46 -1.98 -21.08 11.19
C LEU A 46 -2.02 -20.82 9.68
N PRO A 47 -3.01 -20.06 9.17
CA PRO A 47 -3.09 -19.74 7.76
C PRO A 47 -1.77 -19.10 7.30
N ALA A 48 -1.18 -19.67 6.25
CA ALA A 48 0.13 -19.30 5.75
C ALA A 48 0.22 -17.77 5.47
N PRO A 49 1.40 -17.16 5.67
CA PRO A 49 1.64 -15.81 5.18
C PRO A 49 1.42 -15.79 3.65
N PRO A 50 0.92 -14.67 3.10
CA PRO A 50 0.75 -14.55 1.65
C PRO A 50 2.11 -14.75 0.98
N ALA A 51 2.14 -15.57 -0.07
CA ALA A 51 3.33 -15.69 -0.91
C ALA A 51 3.72 -14.28 -1.39
N PRO A 52 5.01 -13.89 -1.31
CA PRO A 52 5.46 -12.60 -1.82
C PRO A 52 4.99 -12.48 -3.26
N ALA A 53 4.35 -11.36 -3.58
CA ALA A 53 3.92 -11.09 -4.94
C ALA A 53 5.14 -11.23 -5.85
N ALA A 54 5.08 -12.17 -6.80
CA ALA A 54 6.11 -12.33 -7.81
C ALA A 54 6.26 -10.98 -8.52
N LEU A 55 7.36 -10.27 -8.24
CA LEU A 55 7.71 -9.06 -8.95
C LEU A 55 7.71 -9.39 -10.44
N PRO A 56 7.05 -8.59 -11.31
CA PRO A 56 7.18 -8.79 -12.75
C PRO A 56 8.66 -8.76 -13.11
N ALA A 57 9.11 -9.76 -13.86
CA ALA A 57 10.47 -9.86 -14.34
C ALA A 57 10.88 -8.53 -14.97
N GLN A 58 11.89 -7.88 -14.39
CA GLN A 58 12.41 -6.65 -14.96
C GLN A 58 12.94 -6.97 -16.36
N PRO A 59 12.53 -6.23 -17.40
CA PRO A 59 13.10 -6.42 -18.73
C PRO A 59 14.60 -6.14 -18.64
N THR A 60 15.39 -7.16 -18.98
CA THR A 60 16.84 -7.07 -19.10
C THR A 60 17.14 -6.13 -20.26
N VAL A 61 17.43 -4.86 -19.97
CA VAL A 61 17.90 -3.92 -20.98
C VAL A 61 19.37 -4.24 -21.29
N PRO A 62 19.72 -4.58 -22.55
CA PRO A 62 21.11 -4.79 -22.92
C PRO A 62 21.88 -3.46 -22.85
N LEU A 63 23.07 -3.55 -22.25
CA LEU A 63 24.08 -2.50 -22.20
C LEU A 63 24.48 -2.15 -23.66
N GLN A 64 24.08 -0.99 -24.17
CA GLN A 64 24.61 -0.45 -25.43
C GLN A 64 25.08 1.00 -25.27
N GLN A 65 26.40 1.10 -25.28
CA GLN A 65 27.25 2.03 -26.04
C GLN A 65 27.09 3.55 -25.85
N ALA A 66 28.19 4.10 -25.36
CA ALA A 66 28.53 5.51 -25.32
C ALA A 66 28.56 6.17 -26.71
N PHE A 67 27.95 7.35 -26.82
CA PHE A 67 28.21 8.31 -27.90
C PHE A 67 28.14 9.77 -27.38
N PRO A 68 28.84 10.71 -28.02
CA PRO A 68 29.35 11.94 -27.40
C PRO A 68 28.37 13.12 -27.38
N ARG A 69 28.63 14.04 -26.44
CA ARG A 69 28.05 15.39 -26.31
C ARG A 69 28.19 16.21 -27.60
N PRO A 70 27.13 16.93 -28.02
CA PRO A 70 27.26 18.16 -28.76
C PRO A 70 27.22 19.38 -27.83
N THR A 71 28.02 20.35 -28.24
CA THR A 71 28.41 21.61 -27.64
C THR A 71 27.32 22.68 -27.64
N SER A 72 27.43 23.56 -26.66
CA SER A 72 26.76 24.85 -26.54
C SER A 72 26.79 25.68 -27.84
N GLY A 73 25.65 26.26 -28.20
CA GLY A 73 25.52 27.25 -29.26
C GLY A 73 24.60 28.38 -28.81
N ALA A 74 25.20 29.55 -28.61
CA ALA A 74 24.56 30.81 -28.25
C ALA A 74 24.12 31.59 -29.51
N GLY A 75 23.17 32.51 -29.32
CA GLY A 75 22.77 33.54 -30.30
C GLY A 75 21.38 33.28 -30.89
N ALA A 76 20.54 34.27 -31.21
CA ALA A 76 20.63 35.72 -31.11
C ALA A 76 19.20 36.28 -31.19
N ALA A 77 19.03 37.49 -30.66
CA ALA A 77 17.81 38.29 -30.73
C ALA A 77 17.52 38.79 -32.16
N GLY A 78 16.25 39.08 -32.45
CA GLY A 78 15.84 39.87 -33.61
C GLY A 78 14.32 40.00 -33.76
N PRO A 79 13.74 41.20 -33.63
CA PRO A 79 12.34 41.50 -33.93
C PRO A 79 12.20 42.03 -35.37
N SER A 80 11.00 41.97 -35.96
CA SER A 80 10.42 43.02 -36.81
C SER A 80 9.03 42.63 -37.31
N ALA A 81 8.13 43.59 -37.19
CA ALA A 81 6.80 43.62 -37.80
C ALA A 81 6.89 44.07 -39.26
N ASP A 82 5.86 43.78 -40.06
CA ASP A 82 5.44 44.72 -41.11
C ASP A 82 3.96 44.50 -41.51
N PRO A 83 3.19 45.58 -41.72
CA PRO A 83 1.86 45.58 -42.33
C PRO A 83 1.91 46.06 -43.80
N SER A 84 0.86 45.76 -44.60
CA SER A 84 0.19 46.66 -45.57
C SER A 84 -0.31 45.94 -46.84
N THR A 85 -1.64 45.96 -47.00
CA THR A 85 -2.42 46.54 -48.10
C THR A 85 -1.85 46.60 -49.53
N VAL A 86 -2.55 46.00 -50.51
CA VAL A 86 -2.92 46.68 -51.78
C VAL A 86 -4.13 46.02 -52.44
N ALA A 87 -5.00 46.87 -53.01
CA ALA A 87 -6.16 46.57 -53.84
C ALA A 87 -5.88 46.94 -55.31
N ALA A 88 -6.65 46.39 -56.28
CA ALA A 88 -6.96 46.96 -57.62
C ALA A 88 -7.65 45.89 -58.53
N THR A 89 -8.96 46.02 -58.88
CA THR A 89 -9.57 46.53 -60.15
C THR A 89 -9.43 45.58 -61.36
N GLN A 90 -10.38 45.33 -62.29
CA GLN A 90 -11.58 46.03 -62.85
C GLN A 90 -12.21 45.04 -63.92
N PRO A 91 -13.04 45.41 -64.93
CA PRO A 91 -14.38 46.06 -64.99
C PRO A 91 -15.39 45.30 -65.91
N GLY A 92 -16.67 45.71 -65.92
CA GLY A 92 -17.60 45.39 -67.02
C GLY A 92 -19.08 45.74 -66.78
N THR A 93 -19.51 46.92 -67.24
CA THR A 93 -20.91 47.32 -67.60
C THR A 93 -21.10 47.11 -69.12
N PRO A 94 -22.32 46.99 -69.72
CA PRO A 94 -23.64 47.64 -69.44
C PRO A 94 -24.83 46.63 -69.44
N ASP A 95 -26.12 46.90 -69.27
CA ASP A 95 -27.05 47.86 -69.91
C ASP A 95 -28.43 47.84 -69.18
N PRO A 96 -29.23 48.94 -69.20
CA PRO A 96 -30.47 49.08 -68.45
C PRO A 96 -31.73 49.06 -69.36
N SER A 97 -32.54 48.01 -69.31
CA SER A 97 -34.02 48.04 -69.50
C SER A 97 -34.55 46.65 -69.87
N VAL A 98 -34.92 45.82 -68.89
CA VAL A 98 -36.02 44.84 -69.03
C VAL A 98 -36.57 44.54 -67.64
N ILE A 99 -37.84 44.83 -67.40
CA ILE A 99 -38.60 44.31 -66.24
C ILE A 99 -39.34 43.06 -66.73
N PRO A 100 -38.95 41.84 -66.34
CA PRO A 100 -39.78 40.65 -66.55
C PRO A 100 -40.81 40.48 -65.40
N PRO A 101 -41.97 39.87 -65.68
CA PRO A 101 -43.09 39.74 -64.74
C PRO A 101 -42.79 38.82 -63.53
N PRO A 102 -43.50 38.98 -62.39
CA PRO A 102 -43.28 38.14 -61.22
C PRO A 102 -43.74 36.68 -61.48
N PRO A 103 -42.95 35.67 -61.10
CA PRO A 103 -43.36 34.28 -61.19
C PRO A 103 -44.38 33.92 -60.08
N PRO A 104 -45.28 32.95 -60.33
CA PRO A 104 -46.31 32.52 -59.38
C PRO A 104 -45.71 31.82 -58.15
N GLY A 105 -46.42 31.95 -57.03
CA GLY A 105 -45.98 31.63 -55.68
C GLY A 105 -45.39 30.23 -55.48
N TYR A 106 -44.29 30.19 -54.74
CA TYR A 106 -43.68 28.98 -54.20
C TYR A 106 -44.55 28.37 -53.09
N PRO A 107 -44.65 27.05 -52.98
CA PRO A 107 -45.17 26.40 -51.78
C PRO A 107 -44.20 26.61 -50.60
N PRO A 108 -44.69 26.66 -49.34
CA PRO A 108 -43.84 26.86 -48.19
C PRO A 108 -42.82 25.72 -48.05
N TYR A 109 -41.55 26.09 -48.07
CA TYR A 109 -40.41 25.21 -47.83
C TYR A 109 -40.50 24.67 -46.39
N GLN A 110 -40.80 23.38 -46.22
CA GLN A 110 -40.61 22.71 -44.94
C GLN A 110 -39.11 22.55 -44.68
N GLY A 111 -38.57 23.41 -43.81
CA GLY A 111 -37.19 23.26 -43.34
C GLY A 111 -37.04 21.98 -42.53
N GLU A 112 -36.32 21.00 -43.07
CA GLU A 112 -35.86 19.85 -42.28
C GLU A 112 -34.87 20.32 -41.19
N PRO A 113 -35.09 19.95 -39.92
CA PRO A 113 -34.24 20.40 -38.83
C PRO A 113 -32.92 19.63 -38.84
N LYS A 114 -31.83 20.28 -39.27
CA LYS A 114 -30.45 19.79 -39.12
C LYS A 114 -30.02 19.78 -37.64
N LYS A 115 -30.56 18.88 -36.81
CA LYS A 115 -30.25 18.74 -35.38
C LYS A 115 -29.29 17.59 -35.02
N LYS A 116 -28.59 17.00 -35.99
CA LYS A 116 -27.78 15.78 -35.73
C LYS A 116 -26.33 16.03 -35.29
N ARG A 117 -25.74 17.20 -35.60
CA ARG A 117 -24.35 17.50 -35.24
C ARG A 117 -24.19 17.98 -33.80
N GLY A 118 -25.14 18.75 -33.27
CA GLY A 118 -25.11 19.22 -31.88
C GLY A 118 -25.25 18.08 -30.86
N LEU A 119 -26.07 17.08 -31.16
CA LEU A 119 -26.25 15.90 -30.29
C LEU A 119 -24.97 15.05 -30.23
N LEU A 120 -24.27 14.88 -31.35
CA LEU A 120 -23.07 14.06 -31.45
C LEU A 120 -21.90 14.72 -30.70
N ILE A 121 -21.76 16.04 -30.82
CA ILE A 121 -20.78 16.82 -30.04
C ILE A 121 -21.13 16.75 -28.55
N ALA A 122 -22.39 16.94 -28.17
CA ALA A 122 -22.81 16.85 -26.77
C ALA A 122 -22.57 15.45 -26.16
N ALA A 123 -22.80 14.38 -26.93
CA ALA A 123 -22.56 13.01 -26.49
C ALA A 123 -21.07 12.73 -26.26
N ILE A 124 -20.19 13.19 -27.18
CA ILE A 124 -18.73 13.05 -27.03
C ILE A 124 -18.26 13.84 -25.80
N SER A 125 -18.72 15.09 -25.63
CA SER A 125 -18.40 15.90 -24.45
C SER A 125 -18.78 15.19 -23.15
N LEU A 126 -19.98 14.59 -23.10
CA LEU A 126 -20.46 13.88 -21.92
C LEU A 126 -19.60 12.65 -21.59
N VAL A 127 -19.19 11.88 -22.61
CA VAL A 127 -18.28 10.74 -22.43
C VAL A 127 -16.91 11.22 -21.93
N VAL A 128 -16.36 12.28 -22.52
CA VAL A 128 -15.07 12.84 -22.10
C VAL A 128 -15.12 13.36 -20.66
N ILE A 129 -16.21 14.03 -20.28
CA ILE A 129 -16.42 14.49 -18.90
C ILE A 129 -16.55 13.29 -17.94
N MET A 130 -17.30 12.24 -18.31
CA MET A 130 -17.38 11.02 -17.50
C MET A 130 -16.01 10.35 -17.34
N VAL A 131 -15.23 10.23 -18.43
CA VAL A 131 -13.88 9.67 -18.39
C VAL A 131 -12.93 10.54 -17.57
N LEU A 132 -13.03 11.87 -17.62
CA LEU A 132 -12.22 12.78 -16.80
C LEU A 132 -12.65 12.79 -15.32
N CYS A 133 -13.94 12.75 -15.02
CA CYS A 133 -14.46 12.73 -13.66
C CYS A 133 -14.18 11.38 -12.97
N VAL A 134 -14.37 10.27 -13.68
CA VAL A 134 -14.11 8.92 -13.13
C VAL A 134 -12.62 8.62 -13.18
N GLY A 135 -11.95 8.86 -14.30
CA GLY A 135 -10.52 8.58 -14.47
C GLY A 135 -9.62 9.53 -13.70
N GLY A 136 -9.89 10.84 -13.73
CA GLY A 136 -9.13 11.84 -12.98
C GLY A 136 -9.37 11.78 -11.48
N GLY A 137 -10.62 11.50 -11.07
CA GLY A 137 -10.99 11.31 -9.67
C GLY A 137 -10.28 10.12 -9.03
N VAL A 138 -10.19 8.98 -9.73
CA VAL A 138 -9.49 7.79 -9.23
C VAL A 138 -7.99 8.03 -9.10
N VAL A 139 -7.35 8.70 -10.07
CA VAL A 139 -5.91 9.01 -9.98
C VAL A 139 -5.61 9.96 -8.81
N ALA A 140 -6.40 11.02 -8.63
CA ALA A 140 -6.24 11.95 -7.50
C ALA A 140 -6.57 11.29 -6.14
N PHE A 141 -7.55 10.39 -6.09
CA PHE A 141 -7.91 9.64 -4.89
C PHE A 141 -6.82 8.63 -4.51
N LEU A 142 -6.22 7.95 -5.51
CA LEU A 142 -5.11 7.03 -5.29
C LEU A 142 -3.83 7.75 -4.84
N THR A 143 -3.54 8.94 -5.37
CA THR A 143 -2.40 9.74 -4.90
C THR A 143 -2.62 10.25 -3.46
N LEU A 144 -3.83 10.68 -3.12
CA LEU A 144 -4.15 11.11 -1.76
C LEU A 144 -4.14 9.94 -0.76
N ARG A 145 -4.56 8.74 -1.18
CA ARG A 145 -4.42 7.52 -0.37
C ARG A 145 -2.99 7.02 -0.24
N ASN A 146 -2.14 7.30 -1.24
CA ASN A 146 -0.71 6.98 -1.19
C ASN A 146 0.09 7.93 -0.30
N ALA A 147 -0.47 9.08 0.07
CA ALA A 147 0.13 9.89 1.11
C ALA A 147 -0.05 9.17 2.45
N GLU A 148 1.06 8.93 3.14
CA GLU A 148 1.08 8.43 4.52
C GLU A 148 0.54 9.55 5.43
N THR A 149 -0.78 9.78 5.39
CA THR A 149 -1.43 10.84 6.17
C THR A 149 -1.62 10.33 7.59
N GLY A 150 -0.60 10.52 8.43
CA GLY A 150 -0.62 10.14 9.84
C GLY A 150 0.78 10.16 10.46
N GLU A 151 0.81 10.10 11.79
CA GLU A 151 2.04 9.84 12.54
C GLU A 151 2.24 8.32 12.61
N GLY A 152 3.38 7.84 12.11
CA GLY A 152 3.76 6.44 12.30
C GLY A 152 4.20 6.17 13.73
N ALA A 153 4.52 4.93 14.08
CA ALA A 153 5.01 4.65 15.42
C ALA A 153 6.40 5.28 15.65
N LYS A 154 6.74 5.57 16.92
CA LYS A 154 8.05 6.15 17.27
C LYS A 154 9.21 5.16 17.09
N GLU A 155 8.93 3.87 17.23
CA GLU A 155 9.90 2.80 17.14
C GLU A 155 9.42 1.68 16.20
N PRO A 156 10.34 0.99 15.51
CA PRO A 156 10.00 -0.09 14.58
C PRO A 156 9.25 -1.26 15.26
N ALA A 157 9.65 -1.61 16.48
CA ALA A 157 8.98 -2.65 17.26
C ALA A 157 7.54 -2.25 17.64
N VAL A 158 7.32 -0.97 17.97
CA VAL A 158 5.99 -0.44 18.31
C VAL A 158 5.08 -0.44 17.09
N ALA A 159 5.58 -0.13 15.89
CA ALA A 159 4.79 -0.23 14.66
C ALA A 159 4.23 -1.63 14.44
N VAL A 160 5.06 -2.66 14.65
CA VAL A 160 4.66 -4.07 14.53
C VAL A 160 3.68 -4.47 15.64
N ASP A 161 3.92 -4.04 16.88
CA ASP A 161 3.02 -4.34 18.00
C ASP A 161 1.61 -3.74 17.81
N GLU A 162 1.53 -2.49 17.36
CA GLU A 162 0.27 -1.82 17.06
C GLU A 162 -0.46 -2.48 15.88
N PHE A 163 0.27 -2.90 14.85
CA PHE A 163 -0.28 -3.66 13.73
C PHE A 163 -0.83 -5.02 14.18
N LEU A 164 -0.06 -5.80 14.94
CA LEU A 164 -0.50 -7.09 15.49
C LEU A 164 -1.71 -6.94 16.41
N THR A 165 -1.75 -5.88 17.22
CA THR A 165 -2.90 -5.53 18.05
C THR A 165 -4.14 -5.30 17.20
N ALA A 166 -4.03 -4.49 16.14
CA ALA A 166 -5.15 -4.25 15.25
C ALA A 166 -5.65 -5.54 14.56
N VAL A 167 -4.75 -6.42 14.11
CA VAL A 167 -5.10 -7.65 13.38
C VAL A 167 -5.65 -8.75 14.30
N TYR A 168 -4.94 -9.08 15.39
CA TYR A 168 -5.22 -10.29 16.17
C TYR A 168 -6.07 -10.03 17.43
N LYS A 169 -5.92 -8.86 18.06
CA LYS A 169 -6.71 -8.50 19.26
C LYS A 169 -7.98 -7.77 18.88
N ASP A 170 -7.85 -6.65 18.17
CA ASP A 170 -8.99 -5.80 17.82
C ASP A 170 -9.80 -6.39 16.65
N ARG A 171 -9.15 -7.18 15.79
CA ARG A 171 -9.71 -7.73 14.54
C ARG A 171 -10.34 -6.62 13.68
N ASP A 172 -9.65 -5.49 13.59
CA ASP A 172 -10.10 -4.30 12.89
C ASP A 172 -9.21 -4.06 11.66
N ALA A 173 -9.78 -4.32 10.49
CA ALA A 173 -9.09 -4.14 9.21
C ALA A 173 -8.75 -2.68 8.92
N THR A 174 -9.59 -1.73 9.36
CA THR A 174 -9.36 -0.29 9.15
C THR A 174 -8.19 0.18 10.01
N LYS A 175 -8.17 -0.25 11.28
CA LYS A 175 -7.07 0.04 12.21
C LYS A 175 -5.78 -0.64 11.78
N ALA A 176 -5.84 -1.85 11.22
CA ALA A 176 -4.67 -2.53 10.67
C ALA A 176 -4.14 -1.82 9.42
N ALA A 177 -5.04 -1.42 8.51
CA ALA A 177 -4.70 -0.62 7.34
C ALA A 177 -4.00 0.68 7.72
N SER A 178 -4.44 1.35 8.79
CA SER A 178 -3.80 2.59 9.27
C SER A 178 -2.41 2.40 9.89
N ARG A 179 -1.86 1.19 9.96
CA ARG A 179 -0.48 0.90 10.46
C ARG A 179 0.47 0.41 9.37
N VAL A 180 -0.05 0.15 8.17
CA VAL A 180 0.76 -0.24 7.02
C VAL A 180 1.11 0.95 6.13
N CYS A 181 2.27 0.83 5.50
CA CYS A 181 2.77 1.76 4.50
C CYS A 181 1.75 1.90 3.37
N ALA A 182 1.56 3.12 2.88
CA ALA A 182 0.58 3.42 1.85
C ALA A 182 0.80 2.62 0.56
N ALA A 183 2.06 2.42 0.15
CA ALA A 183 2.43 1.63 -1.03
C ALA A 183 2.05 0.14 -0.91
N SER A 184 1.91 -0.37 0.31
CA SER A 184 1.52 -1.76 0.59
C SER A 184 0.09 -1.88 1.11
N ARG A 185 -0.61 -0.75 1.29
CA ARG A 185 -1.96 -0.70 1.84
C ARG A 185 -2.96 -1.11 0.76
N ASP A 186 -3.38 -2.36 0.84
CA ASP A 186 -4.50 -2.91 0.08
C ASP A 186 -5.62 -3.26 1.06
N ASP A 187 -6.58 -2.34 1.24
CA ASP A 187 -7.66 -2.52 2.22
C ASP A 187 -8.45 -3.81 1.98
N GLY A 188 -8.60 -4.23 0.72
CA GLY A 188 -9.28 -5.47 0.36
C GLY A 188 -8.52 -6.69 0.88
N LYS A 189 -7.21 -6.76 0.63
CA LYS A 189 -6.36 -7.85 1.14
C LYS A 189 -6.28 -7.86 2.67
N ILE A 190 -6.16 -6.70 3.29
CA ILE A 190 -6.09 -6.57 4.75
C ILE A 190 -7.41 -7.02 5.37
N THR A 191 -8.54 -6.56 4.84
CA THR A 191 -9.88 -6.98 5.27
C THR A 191 -10.05 -8.48 5.12
N ALA A 192 -9.66 -9.05 3.98
CA ALA A 192 -9.74 -10.48 3.75
C ALA A 192 -8.90 -11.26 4.78
N LYS A 193 -7.69 -10.79 5.10
CA LYS A 193 -6.82 -11.45 6.07
C LYS A 193 -7.34 -11.36 7.50
N VAL A 194 -7.85 -10.19 7.91
CA VAL A 194 -8.48 -10.03 9.23
C VAL A 194 -9.73 -10.90 9.35
N ALA A 195 -10.55 -10.99 8.28
CA ALA A 195 -11.69 -11.88 8.24
C ALA A 195 -11.27 -13.36 8.30
N GLU A 196 -10.16 -13.74 7.67
CA GLU A 196 -9.58 -15.09 7.78
C GLU A 196 -9.14 -15.39 9.23
N VAL A 197 -8.44 -14.48 9.88
CA VAL A 197 -8.05 -14.61 11.30
C VAL A 197 -9.29 -14.72 12.19
N GLN A 198 -10.31 -13.90 11.94
CA GLN A 198 -11.57 -13.95 12.69
C GLN A 198 -12.29 -15.29 12.48
N LYS A 199 -12.37 -15.78 11.24
CA LYS A 199 -12.95 -17.08 10.91
C LYS A 199 -12.19 -18.21 11.59
N TYR A 200 -10.86 -18.19 11.50
CA TYR A 200 -10.00 -19.19 12.15
C TYR A 200 -10.23 -19.19 13.66
N ALA A 201 -10.24 -18.02 14.29
CA ALA A 201 -10.52 -17.91 15.71
C ALA A 201 -11.93 -18.39 16.09
N SER A 202 -12.95 -18.10 15.28
CA SER A 202 -14.33 -18.55 15.55
C SER A 202 -14.53 -20.06 15.50
N ALA A 203 -13.60 -20.79 14.88
CA ALA A 203 -13.62 -22.26 14.85
C ALA A 203 -13.17 -22.90 16.17
N TYR A 204 -12.60 -22.12 17.10
CA TYR A 204 -12.09 -22.62 18.38
C TYR A 204 -12.78 -21.97 19.58
N GLN A 205 -12.81 -22.70 20.69
CA GLN A 205 -13.38 -22.20 21.94
C GLN A 205 -12.35 -21.34 22.70
N ASN A 206 -12.69 -20.07 22.95
CA ASN A 206 -11.86 -19.06 23.63
C ASN A 206 -10.42 -18.94 23.08
N PRO A 207 -10.23 -18.64 21.78
CA PRO A 207 -8.92 -18.43 21.21
C PRO A 207 -8.27 -17.18 21.82
N ARG A 208 -7.04 -17.32 22.31
CA ARG A 208 -6.22 -16.23 22.83
C ARG A 208 -4.95 -16.12 22.01
N PHE A 209 -4.77 -14.96 21.39
CA PHE A 209 -3.55 -14.63 20.67
C PHE A 209 -2.63 -13.81 21.57
N ARG A 210 -1.37 -14.19 21.59
CA ARG A 210 -0.27 -13.47 22.24
C ARG A 210 0.91 -13.48 21.29
N TRP A 211 1.86 -12.58 21.49
CA TRP A 211 3.10 -12.60 20.73
C TRP A 211 4.27 -12.23 21.62
N THR A 212 5.47 -12.65 21.22
CA THR A 212 6.71 -12.20 21.86
C THR A 212 6.92 -10.72 21.57
N THR A 213 7.61 -10.01 22.47
CA THR A 213 8.04 -8.63 22.20
C THR A 213 8.75 -8.55 20.84
N PRO A 214 8.26 -7.72 19.90
CA PRO A 214 8.88 -7.61 18.58
C PRO A 214 10.35 -7.18 18.69
N LYS A 215 11.22 -7.90 18.00
CA LYS A 215 12.67 -7.69 18.04
C LYS A 215 13.15 -7.12 16.72
N VAL A 216 13.89 -6.03 16.77
CA VAL A 216 14.58 -5.48 15.60
C VAL A 216 15.80 -6.34 15.30
N ASP A 217 15.79 -7.04 14.16
CA ASP A 217 16.89 -7.91 13.74
C ASP A 217 17.93 -7.16 12.92
N ASN A 218 17.49 -6.21 12.11
CA ASN A 218 18.35 -5.35 11.28
C ASN A 218 17.69 -3.97 11.16
N GLN A 219 18.48 -2.92 11.19
CA GLN A 219 18.03 -1.57 10.89
C GLN A 219 19.08 -0.86 10.04
N THR A 220 18.67 -0.36 8.89
CA THR A 220 19.52 0.36 7.93
C THR A 220 18.83 1.67 7.53
N GLY A 221 19.28 2.77 8.12
CA GLY A 221 18.71 4.10 7.88
C GLY A 221 17.20 4.10 8.12
N GLU A 222 16.44 4.26 7.05
CA GLU A 222 14.98 4.35 7.06
C GLU A 222 14.26 2.99 6.98
N ARG A 223 14.95 1.85 7.01
CA ARG A 223 14.31 0.52 6.97
C ARG A 223 14.74 -0.33 8.16
N ALA A 224 13.84 -1.15 8.67
CA ALA A 224 14.17 -2.17 9.65
C ALA A 224 13.44 -3.48 9.37
N THR A 225 14.07 -4.59 9.75
CA THR A 225 13.47 -5.91 9.79
C THR A 225 13.18 -6.26 11.23
N VAL A 226 11.93 -6.62 11.52
CA VAL A 226 11.46 -6.92 12.87
C VAL A 226 10.87 -8.33 12.89
N SER A 227 11.27 -9.18 13.83
CA SER A 227 10.69 -10.50 14.02
C SER A 227 9.88 -10.60 15.29
N THR A 228 8.89 -11.48 15.29
CA THR A 228 8.10 -11.84 16.47
C THR A 228 7.43 -13.19 16.25
N ARG A 229 7.12 -13.89 17.34
CA ARG A 229 6.34 -15.12 17.32
C ARG A 229 4.94 -14.84 17.82
N VAL A 230 3.93 -15.17 17.00
CA VAL A 230 2.53 -15.18 17.40
C VAL A 230 2.16 -16.57 17.89
N THR A 231 1.57 -16.65 19.08
CA THR A 231 1.05 -17.87 19.68
C THR A 231 -0.46 -17.77 19.88
N MET A 232 -1.19 -18.74 19.36
CA MET A 232 -2.60 -18.95 19.70
C MET A 232 -2.71 -20.08 20.74
N THR A 233 -3.49 -19.85 21.78
CA THR A 233 -4.00 -20.92 22.67
C THR A 233 -5.51 -20.98 22.65
N THR A 234 -6.05 -22.18 22.77
CA THR A 234 -7.49 -22.45 22.87
C THR A 234 -7.80 -23.09 24.23
N SER A 235 -9.09 -23.16 24.59
CA SER A 235 -9.52 -23.76 25.86
C SER A 235 -9.24 -25.25 25.98
N ASP A 236 -9.15 -25.97 24.87
CA ASP A 236 -8.77 -27.39 24.77
C ASP A 236 -7.24 -27.59 24.72
N GLU A 237 -6.49 -26.63 25.27
CA GLU A 237 -5.04 -26.65 25.43
C GLU A 237 -4.24 -26.77 24.13
N LYS A 238 -4.87 -26.56 22.97
CA LYS A 238 -4.16 -26.53 21.70
C LYS A 238 -3.35 -25.26 21.59
N VAL A 239 -2.12 -25.40 21.11
CA VAL A 239 -1.18 -24.31 20.88
C VAL A 239 -0.75 -24.31 19.43
N ALA A 240 -0.77 -23.13 18.81
CA ALA A 240 -0.22 -22.91 17.48
C ALA A 240 0.73 -21.71 17.53
N ASP A 241 1.96 -21.91 17.06
CA ASP A 241 2.98 -20.88 16.97
C ASP A 241 3.26 -20.53 15.50
N GLN A 242 3.48 -19.25 15.24
CA GLN A 242 3.90 -18.74 13.94
C GLN A 242 4.96 -17.66 14.13
N ASP A 243 6.14 -17.90 13.60
CA ASP A 243 7.16 -16.87 13.48
C ASP A 243 6.81 -15.97 12.30
N LEU A 244 6.82 -14.66 12.53
CA LEU A 244 6.53 -13.63 11.54
C LEU A 244 7.73 -12.70 11.41
N ARG A 245 7.98 -12.27 10.18
CA ARG A 245 8.97 -11.25 9.87
C ARG A 245 8.33 -10.07 9.17
N PHE A 246 8.65 -8.88 9.64
CA PHE A 246 8.13 -7.63 9.16
C PHE A 246 9.24 -6.79 8.56
N THR A 247 8.96 -6.14 7.45
CA THR A 247 9.76 -4.99 6.99
C THR A 247 9.01 -3.72 7.32
N VAL A 248 9.66 -2.85 8.09
CA VAL A 248 9.14 -1.54 8.45
C VAL A 248 9.98 -0.43 7.84
N VAL A 249 9.34 0.70 7.53
CA VAL A 249 9.99 1.86 6.92
C VAL A 249 9.70 3.11 7.74
N GLN A 250 10.73 3.92 7.95
CA GLN A 250 10.69 5.21 8.62
C GLN A 250 10.38 6.31 7.60
N LYS A 251 9.25 6.99 7.79
CA LYS A 251 8.86 8.22 7.09
C LYS A 251 8.46 9.28 8.11
N THR A 252 7.16 9.53 8.29
CA THR A 252 6.57 10.33 9.39
C THR A 252 6.48 9.52 10.70
N GLY A 253 7.40 8.58 10.91
CA GLY A 253 7.31 7.48 11.88
C GLY A 253 7.51 6.13 11.20
N TRP A 254 7.44 5.05 11.97
CA TRP A 254 7.63 3.68 11.50
C TRP A 254 6.31 3.05 11.08
N TRP A 255 6.32 2.43 9.89
CA TRP A 255 5.16 1.83 9.24
C TRP A 255 5.47 0.41 8.78
N VAL A 256 4.50 -0.49 8.82
CA VAL A 256 4.66 -1.87 8.32
C VAL A 256 4.48 -1.91 6.80
N CYS A 257 5.50 -2.29 6.05
CA CYS A 257 5.42 -2.36 4.59
C CYS A 257 5.25 -3.79 4.08
N GLU A 258 5.75 -4.77 4.80
CA GLU A 258 5.72 -6.17 4.36
C GLU A 258 5.63 -7.11 5.56
N VAL A 259 4.99 -8.27 5.35
CA VAL A 259 4.89 -9.37 6.30
C VAL A 259 5.22 -10.66 5.56
N ALA A 260 6.17 -11.43 6.09
CA ALA A 260 6.65 -12.71 5.57
C ALA A 260 6.57 -13.81 6.63
#